data_AF-W0JXN3-F1
#
_entry.id   AF-W0JXN3-F1
#
_cell.length_a   1.000
_cell.length_b   1.000
_cell.length_c   1.000
_cell.angle_alpha   90.00
_cell.angle_beta   90.00
_cell.angle_gamma   90.00
#
_symmetry.space_group_name_H-M   'P 1'
#
loop_
_entity.id
_entity.type
_entity.pdbx_description
1 polymer ?
#
loop_
_entity_poly.entity_id
_entity_poly.type
_entity_poly.pdbx_seq_one_letter_code
_entity_poly.pdbx_strand_id
1 'polypeptide(L)'
;MRESTPSTSADTGDRERRAWEYGADRATAVTARHGTTNPEALAAVSGVTVADDDWSGLDSLVILGALEGNRIVLYREQIRAVAAAHDVPKYQLLEGVIAHELGHYHVDTDDLTDRPSRWSRRISSLLGVRTVPKAVREAAANGFAFALLERRFEASPLFDTPELLTRPSLP
;
A
#
# COMPACT_ATOMS: atom_id res chain seq x y z
N MET A 1 6.14 -26.84 -37.78
CA MET A 1 6.83 -25.88 -36.91
C MET A 1 5.74 -25.19 -36.08
N ARG A 2 5.58 -25.56 -34.80
CA ARG A 2 4.56 -24.96 -33.93
C ARG A 2 5.21 -23.76 -33.25
N GLU A 3 4.71 -22.56 -33.53
CA GLU A 3 5.08 -21.35 -32.79
C GLU A 3 4.50 -21.46 -31.38
N SER A 4 5.38 -21.68 -30.40
CA SER A 4 5.04 -21.59 -28.99
C SER A 4 4.76 -20.12 -28.67
N THR A 5 3.48 -19.77 -28.55
CA THR A 5 3.06 -18.49 -28.00
C THR A 5 3.55 -18.43 -26.55
N PRO A 6 4.32 -17.41 -26.13
CA PRO A 6 4.75 -17.32 -24.74
C PRO A 6 3.54 -17.20 -23.82
N SER A 7 3.55 -18.00 -22.74
CA SER A 7 2.47 -18.07 -21.76
C SER A 7 2.26 -16.72 -21.08
N THR A 8 1.08 -16.13 -21.27
CA THR A 8 0.64 -14.85 -20.68
C THR A 8 0.71 -14.81 -19.14
N SER A 9 0.72 -15.97 -18.49
CA SER A 9 0.80 -16.08 -17.02
C SER A 9 2.20 -15.80 -16.45
N ALA A 10 3.27 -16.20 -17.14
CA ALA A 10 4.65 -16.00 -16.69
C ALA A 10 5.03 -14.50 -16.74
N ASP A 11 4.56 -13.81 -17.79
CA ASP A 11 4.77 -12.38 -18.00
C ASP A 11 4.03 -11.52 -16.96
N THR A 12 2.85 -11.95 -16.50
CA THR A 12 2.09 -11.22 -15.46
C THR A 12 2.76 -11.32 -14.09
N GLY A 13 3.20 -12.52 -13.68
CA GLY A 13 3.90 -12.71 -12.41
C GLY A 13 5.24 -11.97 -12.34
N ASP A 14 5.99 -11.93 -13.46
CA ASP A 14 7.23 -11.17 -13.54
C ASP A 14 7.00 -9.65 -13.45
N ARG A 15 5.89 -9.14 -14.01
CA ARG A 15 5.52 -7.71 -13.89
C ARG A 15 5.11 -7.34 -12.46
N GLU A 16 4.35 -8.18 -11.79
CA GLU A 16 3.97 -7.95 -10.38
C GLU A 16 5.19 -7.96 -9.46
N ARG A 17 6.14 -8.90 -9.66
CA ARG A 17 7.40 -8.93 -8.91
C ARG A 17 8.20 -7.65 -9.10
N ARG A 18 8.40 -7.19 -10.34
CA ARG A 18 9.12 -5.92 -10.62
C ARG A 18 8.42 -4.72 -10.00
N ALA A 19 7.09 -4.70 -10.01
CA ALA A 19 6.31 -3.63 -9.42
C ALA A 19 6.45 -3.61 -7.89
N TRP A 20 6.43 -4.78 -7.24
CA TRP A 20 6.72 -4.91 -5.82
C TRP A 20 8.10 -4.35 -5.47
N GLU A 21 9.15 -4.77 -6.20
CA GLU A 21 10.52 -4.28 -6.02
C GLU A 21 10.61 -2.76 -6.19
N TYR A 22 9.98 -2.21 -7.24
CA TYR A 22 9.89 -0.75 -7.44
C TYR A 22 9.21 -0.04 -6.26
N GLY A 23 8.12 -0.60 -5.75
CA GLY A 23 7.44 -0.08 -4.56
C GLY A 23 8.36 -0.02 -3.33
N ALA A 24 9.10 -1.11 -3.08
CA ALA A 24 10.04 -1.19 -1.97
C ALA A 24 11.21 -0.19 -2.09
N ASP A 25 11.78 -0.05 -3.29
CA ASP A 25 12.80 0.96 -3.57
C ASP A 25 12.25 2.37 -3.38
N ARG A 26 11.00 2.59 -3.78
CA ARG A 26 10.34 3.89 -3.61
C ARG A 26 10.13 4.23 -2.15
N ALA A 27 9.70 3.28 -1.31
CA ALA A 27 9.61 3.46 0.13
C ALA A 27 10.97 3.85 0.73
N THR A 28 12.05 3.17 0.32
CA THR A 28 13.41 3.51 0.74
C THR A 28 13.80 4.95 0.37
N ALA A 29 13.55 5.37 -0.87
CA ALA A 29 13.88 6.73 -1.31
C ALA A 29 13.05 7.80 -0.59
N VAL A 30 11.76 7.54 -0.38
CA VAL A 30 10.83 8.47 0.30
C VAL A 30 11.17 8.59 1.79
N THR A 31 11.40 7.49 2.48
CA THR A 31 11.82 7.48 3.89
C THR A 31 13.16 8.20 4.09
N ALA A 32 14.14 7.97 3.21
CA ALA A 32 15.42 8.68 3.25
C ALA A 32 15.26 10.20 3.03
N ARG A 33 14.36 10.61 2.13
CA ARG A 33 14.09 12.03 1.87
C ARG A 33 13.42 12.74 3.04
N HIS A 34 12.48 12.08 3.71
CA HIS A 34 11.63 12.68 4.73
C HIS A 34 12.05 12.36 6.18
N GLY A 35 12.99 11.43 6.37
CA GLY A 35 13.55 11.10 7.68
C GLY A 35 12.59 10.38 8.62
N THR A 36 11.55 9.73 8.10
CA THR A 36 10.56 9.01 8.91
C THR A 36 10.13 7.71 8.26
N THR A 37 9.90 6.69 9.08
CA THR A 37 9.30 5.39 8.71
C THR A 37 7.89 5.23 9.31
N ASN A 38 7.38 6.22 10.05
CA ASN A 38 6.01 6.22 10.55
C ASN A 38 5.04 6.59 9.40
N PRO A 39 4.05 5.75 9.05
CA PRO A 39 3.14 6.02 7.95
C PRO A 39 2.33 7.32 8.10
N GLU A 40 1.79 7.63 9.29
CA GLU A 40 1.03 8.87 9.52
C GLU A 40 1.92 10.10 9.39
N ALA A 41 3.12 10.07 9.97
CA ALA A 41 4.08 11.15 9.84
C ALA A 41 4.52 11.32 8.38
N LEU A 42 4.71 10.21 7.66
CA LEU A 42 5.08 10.22 6.25
C LEU A 42 3.97 10.82 5.38
N ALA A 43 2.71 10.49 5.65
CA ALA A 43 1.56 11.11 4.99
C ALA A 43 1.56 12.62 5.18
N ALA A 44 1.71 13.09 6.43
CA ALA A 44 1.70 14.51 6.75
C ALA A 44 2.79 15.29 6.01
N VAL A 45 4.05 14.83 6.05
CA VAL A 45 5.17 15.49 5.34
C VAL A 45 5.11 15.38 3.81
N SER A 46 4.30 14.44 3.30
CA SER A 46 4.04 14.26 1.86
C SER A 46 2.84 15.06 1.36
N GLY A 47 2.17 15.82 2.24
CA GLY A 47 0.97 16.59 1.91
C GLY A 47 -0.30 15.74 1.76
N VAL A 48 -0.29 14.53 2.32
CA VAL A 48 -1.42 13.60 2.32
C VAL A 48 -2.17 13.70 3.64
N THR A 49 -3.49 13.92 3.56
CA THR A 49 -4.35 13.96 4.75
C THR A 49 -4.89 12.57 5.04
N VAL A 50 -4.79 12.09 6.28
CA VAL A 50 -5.45 10.87 6.73
C VAL A 50 -6.73 11.25 7.45
N ALA A 51 -7.86 10.66 7.05
CA ALA A 51 -9.17 10.93 7.61
C ALA A 51 -9.92 9.62 7.86
N ASP A 52 -10.77 9.64 8.86
CA ASP A 52 -11.62 8.52 9.21
C ASP A 52 -12.98 8.61 8.52
N ASP A 53 -13.56 7.45 8.25
CA ASP A 53 -14.95 7.29 7.84
C ASP A 53 -15.55 6.10 8.59
N ASP A 54 -16.76 6.30 9.10
CA ASP A 54 -17.51 5.29 9.87
C ASP A 54 -18.36 4.38 8.97
N TRP A 55 -18.17 4.45 7.64
CA TRP A 55 -18.83 3.55 6.70
C TRP A 55 -18.58 2.09 7.07
N SER A 56 -19.67 1.38 7.33
CA SER A 56 -19.67 0.00 7.82
C SER A 56 -19.64 -1.03 6.70
N GLY A 57 -19.44 -0.63 5.43
CA GLY A 57 -19.32 -1.55 4.31
C GLY A 57 -20.65 -2.10 3.76
N LEU A 58 -20.52 -3.13 2.93
CA LEU A 58 -21.58 -4.05 2.51
C LEU A 58 -21.13 -5.47 2.90
N ASP A 59 -22.06 -6.37 3.22
CA ASP A 59 -21.75 -7.71 3.77
C ASP A 59 -20.75 -8.55 2.95
N SER A 60 -20.62 -8.29 1.64
CA SER A 60 -19.73 -9.04 0.73
C SER A 60 -18.47 -8.29 0.32
N LEU A 61 -18.22 -7.08 0.84
CA LEU A 61 -17.16 -6.20 0.38
C LEU A 61 -16.38 -5.62 1.55
N VAL A 62 -15.13 -6.05 1.68
CA VAL A 62 -14.17 -5.49 2.64
C VAL A 62 -13.32 -4.45 1.92
N ILE A 63 -13.48 -3.18 2.32
CA ILE A 63 -12.56 -2.10 1.96
C ILE A 63 -12.09 -1.49 3.26
N LEU A 64 -10.77 -1.43 3.45
CA LEU A 64 -10.17 -0.94 4.68
C LEU A 64 -9.76 0.52 4.57
N GLY A 65 -9.36 0.95 3.37
CA GLY A 65 -9.12 2.35 3.07
C GLY A 65 -9.16 2.63 1.57
N ALA A 66 -9.03 3.91 1.23
CA ALA A 66 -8.92 4.37 -0.15
C ALA A 66 -8.15 5.69 -0.23
N LEU A 67 -7.32 5.84 -1.28
CA LEU A 67 -6.72 7.11 -1.66
C LEU A 67 -7.63 7.90 -2.64
N GLU A 68 -8.09 9.06 -2.19
CA GLU A 68 -8.90 10.02 -2.94
C GLU A 68 -8.11 11.32 -3.15
N GLY A 69 -7.43 11.44 -4.29
CA GLY A 69 -6.53 12.57 -4.54
C GLY A 69 -5.35 12.54 -3.58
N ASN A 70 -5.26 13.51 -2.68
CA ASN A 70 -4.26 13.57 -1.61
C ASN A 70 -4.84 13.23 -0.22
N ARG A 71 -5.97 12.54 -0.17
CA ARG A 71 -6.63 12.13 1.07
C ARG A 71 -6.70 10.62 1.16
N ILE A 72 -6.22 10.05 2.26
CA ILE A 72 -6.44 8.66 2.63
C ILE A 72 -7.66 8.61 3.54
N VAL A 73 -8.67 7.84 3.14
CA VAL A 73 -9.87 7.56 3.94
C VAL A 73 -9.71 6.19 4.58
N LEU A 74 -9.89 6.10 5.91
CA LEU A 74 -9.82 4.86 6.69
C LEU A 74 -11.22 4.45 7.15
N TYR A 75 -11.69 3.28 6.71
CA TYR A 75 -13.01 2.77 7.08
C TYR A 75 -12.95 2.07 8.45
N ARG A 76 -13.18 2.82 9.52
CA ARG A 76 -12.84 2.42 10.90
C ARG A 76 -13.57 1.18 11.38
N GLU A 77 -14.84 1.04 11.05
CA GLU A 77 -15.66 -0.12 11.45
C GLU A 77 -15.22 -1.40 10.72
N GLN A 78 -14.90 -1.29 9.43
CA GLN A 78 -14.35 -2.40 8.64
C GLN A 78 -12.97 -2.84 9.17
N ILE A 79 -12.07 -1.88 9.43
CA ILE A 79 -10.77 -2.16 10.04
C ILE A 79 -10.93 -2.83 11.40
N ARG A 80 -11.86 -2.35 12.23
CA ARG A 80 -12.13 -2.96 13.54
C ARG A 80 -12.61 -4.41 13.40
N ALA A 81 -13.54 -4.67 12.48
CA ALA A 81 -14.09 -6.00 12.24
C ALA A 81 -13.00 -6.97 11.75
N VAL A 82 -12.18 -6.56 10.79
CA VAL A 82 -11.08 -7.37 10.26
C VAL A 82 -9.98 -7.60 11.31
N ALA A 83 -9.60 -6.58 12.07
CA ALA A 83 -8.64 -6.71 13.16
C ALA A 83 -9.09 -7.78 14.18
N ALA A 84 -10.38 -7.75 14.57
CA ALA A 84 -10.95 -8.73 15.49
C ALA A 84 -11.03 -10.14 14.88
N ALA A 85 -11.40 -10.26 13.60
CA ALA A 85 -11.54 -11.54 12.92
C ALA A 85 -10.20 -12.29 12.73
N HIS A 86 -9.10 -11.54 12.63
CA HIS A 86 -7.75 -12.08 12.42
C HIS A 86 -6.85 -12.04 13.65
N ASP A 87 -7.36 -11.61 14.81
CA ASP A 87 -6.61 -11.44 16.07
C ASP A 87 -5.34 -10.58 15.90
N VAL A 88 -5.47 -9.48 15.15
CA VAL A 88 -4.38 -8.51 14.92
C VAL A 88 -4.70 -7.20 15.64
N PRO A 89 -3.73 -6.58 16.33
CA PRO A 89 -3.94 -5.26 16.91
C PRO A 89 -4.42 -4.23 15.89
N LYS A 90 -5.52 -3.54 16.20
CA LYS A 90 -6.15 -2.54 15.31
C LYS A 90 -5.15 -1.51 14.77
N TYR A 91 -4.20 -1.05 15.60
CA TYR A 91 -3.20 -0.06 15.18
C TYR A 91 -2.25 -0.59 14.10
N GLN A 92 -1.90 -1.88 14.11
CA GLN A 92 -1.06 -2.48 13.07
C GLN A 92 -1.80 -2.53 11.73
N LEU A 93 -3.10 -2.85 11.77
CA LEU A 93 -3.93 -2.84 10.55
C LEU A 93 -4.09 -1.41 10.00
N LEU A 94 -4.25 -0.41 10.87
CA LEU A 94 -4.29 1.00 10.47
C LEU A 94 -2.99 1.45 9.81
N GLU A 95 -1.85 1.16 10.44
CA GLU A 95 -0.54 1.46 9.87
C GLU A 95 -0.33 0.76 8.53
N GLY A 96 -0.78 -0.50 8.41
CA GLY A 96 -0.81 -1.28 7.18
C GLY A 96 -1.59 -0.60 6.05
N VAL A 97 -2.82 -0.17 6.33
CA VAL A 97 -3.68 0.49 5.34
C VAL A 97 -3.07 1.84 4.93
N ILE A 98 -2.63 2.67 5.88
CA ILE A 98 -2.01 3.96 5.54
C ILE A 98 -0.75 3.76 4.69
N ALA A 99 0.11 2.80 5.05
CA ALA A 99 1.31 2.48 4.30
C ALA A 99 1.00 2.02 2.86
N HIS A 100 -0.03 1.19 2.69
CA HIS A 100 -0.51 0.74 1.39
C HIS A 100 -1.02 1.90 0.52
N GLU A 101 -1.89 2.75 1.05
CA GLU A 101 -2.42 3.89 0.31
C GLU A 101 -1.34 4.94 0.00
N LEU A 102 -0.34 5.11 0.88
CA LEU A 102 0.86 5.89 0.57
C LEU A 102 1.68 5.29 -0.57
N GLY A 103 1.70 3.97 -0.70
CA GLY A 103 2.24 3.28 -1.85
C GLY A 103 1.56 3.76 -3.14
N HIS A 104 0.23 3.79 -3.18
CA HIS A 104 -0.50 4.35 -4.33
C HIS A 104 -0.20 5.82 -4.60
N TYR A 105 0.06 6.62 -3.57
CA TYR A 105 0.40 8.03 -3.72
C TYR A 105 1.82 8.26 -4.26
N HIS A 106 2.80 7.46 -3.82
CA HIS A 106 4.22 7.67 -4.13
C HIS A 106 4.74 6.89 -5.33
N VAL A 107 4.05 5.82 -5.73
CA VAL A 107 4.38 5.00 -6.90
C VAL A 107 3.75 5.63 -8.13
N ASP A 108 4.56 6.15 -9.03
CA ASP A 108 4.07 6.61 -10.33
C ASP A 108 3.78 5.38 -11.21
N THR A 109 2.53 5.25 -11.64
CA THR A 109 2.12 4.14 -12.50
C THR A 109 2.74 4.23 -13.90
N ASP A 110 3.14 5.42 -14.35
CA ASP A 110 3.79 5.58 -15.65
C ASP A 110 5.19 4.92 -15.66
N ASP A 111 5.87 4.86 -14.51
CA ASP A 111 7.18 4.19 -14.36
C ASP A 111 7.07 2.65 -14.35
N LEU A 112 5.87 2.12 -14.08
CA LEU A 112 5.59 0.67 -14.06
C LEU A 112 5.29 0.09 -15.45
N THR A 113 5.35 0.92 -16.49
CA THR A 113 5.12 0.48 -17.88
C THR A 113 6.43 0.41 -18.65
N ASP A 114 6.56 -0.60 -19.52
CA ASP A 114 7.54 -0.56 -20.60
C ASP A 114 7.24 0.69 -21.44
N ARG A 115 8.08 1.72 -21.25
CA ARG A 115 7.88 3.11 -21.70
C ARG A 115 6.86 3.25 -22.83
N PRO A 116 5.60 3.62 -22.55
CA PRO A 116 4.62 3.87 -23.58
C PRO A 116 5.20 4.92 -24.52
N SER A 117 5.11 4.62 -25.81
CA SER A 117 5.46 5.58 -26.86
C SER A 117 4.77 6.91 -26.54
N ARG A 118 5.39 8.03 -26.89
CA ARG A 118 4.80 9.37 -26.64
C ARG A 118 3.35 9.47 -27.15
N TRP A 119 3.02 8.70 -28.18
CA TRP A 119 1.69 8.62 -28.76
C TRP A 119 0.70 7.83 -27.90
N SER A 120 1.07 6.66 -27.38
CA SER A 120 0.18 5.88 -26.51
C SER A 120 -0.08 6.57 -25.18
N ARG A 121 0.92 7.31 -24.65
CA ARG A 121 0.75 8.19 -23.48
C ARG A 121 -0.31 9.28 -23.72
N ARG A 122 -0.23 9.94 -24.88
CA ARG A 122 -1.16 11.02 -25.25
C ARG A 122 -2.58 10.50 -25.49
N ILE A 123 -2.74 9.33 -26.09
CA ILE A 123 -4.05 8.69 -26.27
C ILE A 123 -4.64 8.23 -24.93
N SER A 124 -3.84 7.59 -24.08
CA SER A 124 -4.31 7.10 -22.77
C SER A 124 -4.72 8.26 -21.85
N SER A 125 -3.96 9.36 -21.90
CA SER A 125 -4.32 10.63 -21.25
C SER A 125 -5.64 11.21 -21.76
N LEU A 126 -5.88 11.17 -23.08
CA LEU A 126 -7.13 11.67 -23.68
C LEU A 126 -8.35 10.77 -23.38
N LEU A 127 -8.13 9.46 -23.22
CA LEU A 127 -9.20 8.48 -23.03
C LEU A 127 -9.40 8.09 -21.55
N GLY A 128 -8.61 8.62 -20.62
CA GLY A 128 -8.66 8.25 -19.20
C GLY A 128 -8.31 6.78 -18.92
N VAL A 129 -7.67 6.09 -19.87
CA VAL A 129 -7.35 4.66 -19.74
C VAL A 129 -6.05 4.53 -18.94
N ARG A 130 -6.14 4.03 -17.70
CA ARG A 130 -4.95 3.59 -16.97
C ARG A 130 -4.39 2.35 -17.68
N THR A 131 -3.21 2.49 -18.27
CA THR A 131 -2.52 1.44 -19.05
C THR A 131 -1.92 0.34 -18.18
N VAL A 132 -1.81 0.56 -16.87
CA VAL A 132 -1.24 -0.41 -15.92
C VAL A 132 -2.31 -1.33 -15.37
N PRO A 133 -2.16 -2.67 -15.48
CA PRO A 133 -3.08 -3.62 -14.86
C PRO A 133 -3.24 -3.36 -13.36
N LYS A 134 -4.45 -3.52 -12.82
CA LYS A 134 -4.73 -3.30 -11.39
C LYS A 134 -3.73 -4.06 -10.51
N ALA A 135 -3.55 -5.36 -10.75
CA ALA A 135 -2.66 -6.21 -9.97
C ALA A 135 -1.21 -5.70 -9.87
N VAL A 136 -0.67 -5.12 -10.95
CA VAL A 136 0.68 -4.54 -10.96
C VAL A 136 0.75 -3.30 -10.06
N ARG A 137 -0.29 -2.46 -10.06
CA ARG A 137 -0.36 -1.30 -9.15
C ARG A 137 -0.50 -1.71 -7.69
N GLU A 138 -1.34 -2.71 -7.42
CA GLU A 138 -1.50 -3.27 -6.06
C GLU A 138 -0.19 -3.88 -5.57
N ALA A 139 0.53 -4.61 -6.43
CA ALA A 139 1.83 -5.20 -6.09
C ALA A 139 2.86 -4.13 -5.70
N ALA A 140 2.91 -3.00 -6.43
CA ALA A 140 3.79 -1.89 -6.06
C ALA A 140 3.38 -1.22 -4.74
N ALA A 141 2.08 -1.00 -4.51
CA ALA A 141 1.60 -0.46 -3.25
C ALA A 141 1.92 -1.39 -2.06
N ASN A 142 1.77 -2.70 -2.25
CA ASN A 142 2.13 -3.70 -1.26
C ASN A 142 3.64 -3.74 -0.98
N GLY A 143 4.47 -3.69 -2.03
CA GLY A 143 5.93 -3.64 -1.86
C GLY A 143 6.39 -2.39 -1.12
N PHE A 144 5.78 -1.23 -1.41
CA PHE A 144 6.01 0.01 -0.67
C PHE A 144 5.63 -0.15 0.81
N ALA A 145 4.42 -0.65 1.09
CA ALA A 145 3.93 -0.81 2.46
C ALA A 145 4.80 -1.76 3.27
N PHE A 146 5.16 -2.91 2.68
CA PHE A 146 6.03 -3.90 3.31
C PHE A 146 7.37 -3.29 3.71
N ALA A 147 8.07 -2.66 2.77
CA ALA A 147 9.39 -2.07 3.02
C ALA A 147 9.34 -0.91 4.03
N LEU A 148 8.26 -0.10 4.03
CA LEU A 148 8.08 0.97 5.02
C LEU A 148 7.91 0.41 6.43
N LEU A 149 7.06 -0.61 6.59
CA LEU A 149 6.74 -1.20 7.89
C LEU A 149 7.88 -2.07 8.42
N GLU A 150 8.55 -2.83 7.57
CA GLU A 150 9.76 -3.59 7.95
C GLU A 150 10.79 -2.67 8.59
N ARG A 151 11.14 -1.56 7.92
CA ARG A 151 12.05 -0.53 8.46
C ARG A 151 11.55 0.12 9.74
N ARG A 152 10.23 0.31 9.88
CA ARG A 152 9.61 0.84 11.10
C ARG A 152 9.83 -0.11 12.28
N PHE A 153 9.60 -1.39 12.07
CA PHE A 153 9.77 -2.42 13.10
C PHE A 153 11.26 -2.62 13.45
N GLU A 154 12.16 -2.53 12.46
CA GLU A 154 13.61 -2.53 12.71
C GLU A 154 14.08 -1.30 13.50
N ALA A 155 13.58 -0.10 13.15
CA ALA A 155 13.94 1.15 13.81
C ALA A 155 13.31 1.32 15.20
N SER A 156 12.33 0.49 15.55
CA SER A 156 11.67 0.48 16.84
C SER A 156 11.30 -0.96 17.21
N PRO A 157 12.27 -1.75 17.70
CA PRO A 157 12.05 -3.13 18.11
C PRO A 157 11.21 -3.26 19.41
N LEU A 158 10.52 -2.20 19.83
CA LEU A 158 9.64 -2.17 21.01
C LEU A 158 8.42 -3.12 20.91
N PHE A 159 8.38 -4.00 19.90
CA PHE A 159 7.41 -5.07 19.77
C PHE A 159 7.91 -6.43 20.30
N ASP A 160 9.12 -6.50 20.87
CA ASP A 160 9.67 -7.68 21.55
C ASP A 160 9.65 -7.57 23.09
N THR A 161 8.68 -6.86 23.67
CA THR A 161 8.42 -6.95 25.11
C THR A 161 7.07 -7.60 25.37
N PRO A 162 7.03 -8.90 25.73
CA PRO A 162 5.83 -9.57 26.23
C PRO A 162 5.25 -8.91 27.50
N GLU A 163 5.99 -7.99 28.13
CA GLU A 163 5.63 -7.36 29.40
C GLU A 163 4.47 -6.35 29.32
N LEU A 164 4.04 -5.92 28.13
CA LEU A 164 2.79 -5.15 27.99
C LEU A 164 1.52 -6.04 27.98
N LEU A 165 1.66 -7.38 28.01
CA LEU A 165 0.56 -8.31 28.23
C LEU A 165 0.38 -8.71 29.71
N THR A 166 1.22 -8.21 30.61
CA THR A 166 1.07 -8.40 32.06
C THR A 166 0.59 -7.13 32.76
N ARG A 167 -0.73 -6.97 32.75
CA ARG A 167 -1.67 -6.44 33.79
C ARG A 167 -1.24 -5.25 34.67
N PRO A 168 -2.24 -4.46 35.09
CA PRO A 168 -2.56 -4.53 36.51
C PRO A 168 -3.96 -5.12 36.74
N SER A 169 -4.00 -6.21 37.51
CA SER A 169 -5.20 -6.57 38.25
C SER A 169 -5.50 -5.38 39.15
N LEU A 170 -6.69 -4.80 39.02
CA LEU A 170 -7.17 -3.77 39.94
C LEU A 170 -8.59 -4.17 40.40
N PRO A 171 -8.96 -3.70 41.59
CA PRO A 171 -9.36 -4.51 42.75
C PRO A 171 -10.74 -5.17 42.65
#